data_AF-A0A0C3S3K4-F1
#
_entry.id   AF-A0A0C3S3K4-F1
#
_cell.length_a   1.000
_cell.length_b   1.000
_cell.length_c   1.000
_cell.angle_alpha   90.00
_cell.angle_beta   90.00
_cell.angle_gamma   90.00
#
_symmetry.space_group_name_H-M   'P 1'
#
loop_
_entity.id
_entity.type
_entity.pdbx_description
1 polymer ?
#
loop_
_entity_poly.entity_id
_entity_poly.type
_entity_poly.pdbx_seq_one_letter_code
_entity_poly.pdbx_strand_id
1 'polypeptide(L)'
;MFYHTVGAARLVNVTVDDQDLRIQYAPEEKHWMSLVGQDCDNGCNTSPDPAQVFNHTWHDATYNFKGSGMSAPQTFAFQFNGSALFVYGIQLSSFEMDLLFFMDSKPAGNYTFPGDSSSTTYTYDTSFYANPSLQPGEHFFLLQNGQGDGGEVSHILFDYLVYTVEVDDDAHGGVNTSMPGLSSTSTATISSPHTLTISQTPKATLTSPPGAAASGDLVKVLPVAISVTVLLAVITLFLWLLRRKHATAETVPNTHPRTRISMLPLEASQPLSVGSISPEVPHRAFTQFTEFGEPVYQYLTVS
;
A
#
# COMPACT_ATOMS: atom_id res chain seq x y z
N MET A 1 -54.80 -5.33 5.93
CA MET A 1 -54.03 -6.16 4.97
C MET A 1 -53.08 -5.20 4.28
N PHE A 2 -51.84 -5.09 4.77
CA PHE A 2 -50.82 -4.23 4.18
C PHE A 2 -50.05 -5.10 3.17
N TYR A 3 -50.10 -4.73 1.89
CA TYR A 3 -49.22 -5.32 0.89
C TYR A 3 -47.86 -4.66 1.04
N HIS A 4 -46.85 -5.43 1.47
CA HIS A 4 -45.47 -5.02 1.29
C HIS A 4 -45.14 -5.20 -0.17
N THR A 5 -44.97 -4.10 -0.89
CA THR A 5 -44.29 -4.11 -2.18
C THR A 5 -42.86 -4.55 -1.89
N VAL A 6 -42.46 -5.72 -2.39
CA VAL A 6 -41.07 -6.16 -2.33
C VAL A 6 -40.36 -5.45 -3.48
N GLY A 7 -39.57 -4.43 -3.13
CA GLY A 7 -38.65 -3.79 -4.07
C GLY A 7 -37.58 -4.78 -4.52
N ALA A 8 -37.21 -4.72 -5.80
CA ALA A 8 -36.04 -5.44 -6.28
C ALA A 8 -34.79 -4.65 -5.86
N ALA A 9 -33.85 -5.32 -5.20
CA ALA A 9 -32.53 -4.78 -4.93
C ALA A 9 -31.53 -5.36 -5.93
N ARG A 10 -30.64 -4.52 -6.47
CA ARG A 10 -29.57 -4.93 -7.38
C ARG A 10 -28.21 -4.68 -6.73
N LEU A 11 -27.32 -5.67 -6.87
CA LEU A 11 -25.93 -5.56 -6.46
C LEU A 11 -25.12 -4.76 -7.47
N VAL A 12 -24.37 -3.76 -6.99
CA VAL A 12 -23.51 -2.90 -7.80
C VAL A 12 -22.10 -2.94 -7.23
N ASN A 13 -21.10 -3.18 -8.08
CA ASN A 13 -19.70 -3.09 -7.69
C ASN A 13 -19.21 -1.65 -7.79
N VAL A 14 -18.53 -1.19 -6.74
CA VAL A 14 -17.88 0.11 -6.66
C VAL A 14 -16.37 -0.13 -6.54
N THR A 15 -15.63 0.31 -7.54
CA THR A 15 -14.16 0.32 -7.51
C THR A 15 -13.67 1.60 -6.85
N VAL A 16 -12.68 1.47 -5.96
CA VAL A 16 -12.05 2.56 -5.22
C VAL A 16 -10.57 2.53 -5.53
N ASP A 17 -10.10 3.62 -6.12
CA ASP A 17 -8.70 3.88 -6.46
C ASP A 17 -7.84 4.02 -5.20
N ASP A 18 -6.56 3.67 -5.27
CA ASP A 18 -5.62 3.87 -4.17
C ASP A 18 -5.44 5.36 -3.79
N GLN A 19 -5.74 6.30 -4.68
CA GLN A 19 -5.70 7.74 -4.38
C GLN A 19 -7.01 8.27 -3.76
N ASP A 20 -8.01 7.42 -3.50
CA ASP A 20 -9.28 7.86 -2.93
C ASP A 20 -9.09 8.35 -1.48
N LEU A 21 -9.56 9.57 -1.20
CA LEU A 21 -9.43 10.23 0.10
C LEU A 21 -10.13 9.49 1.25
N ARG A 22 -10.97 8.49 0.97
CA ARG A 22 -11.59 7.62 1.98
C ARG A 22 -10.62 6.58 2.52
N ILE A 23 -9.51 6.31 1.83
CA ILE A 23 -8.48 5.38 2.29
C ILE A 23 -7.54 6.12 3.23
N GLN A 24 -7.39 5.59 4.43
CA GLN A 24 -6.51 6.15 5.45
C GLN A 24 -5.25 5.32 5.56
N TYR A 25 -4.13 5.88 5.12
CA TYR A 25 -2.83 5.25 5.20
C TYR A 25 -2.14 5.58 6.52
N ALA A 26 -1.50 4.58 7.14
CA ALA A 26 -0.67 4.77 8.30
C ALA A 26 0.62 3.94 8.23
N PRO A 27 1.70 4.41 8.86
CA PRO A 27 1.87 5.77 9.39
C PRO A 27 1.91 6.83 8.26
N GLU A 28 1.45 8.05 8.57
CA GLU A 28 1.29 9.15 7.60
C GLU A 28 2.64 9.66 7.04
N GLU A 29 3.74 9.49 7.77
CA GLU A 29 5.04 10.07 7.39
C GLU A 29 5.89 9.13 6.51
N LYS A 30 5.87 9.31 5.18
CA LYS A 30 6.88 8.75 4.24
C LYS A 30 7.01 7.21 4.17
N HIS A 31 6.07 6.47 4.73
CA HIS A 31 6.06 5.01 4.66
C HIS A 31 5.24 4.47 3.49
N TRP A 32 4.26 5.26 3.07
CA TRP A 32 3.46 5.02 1.87
C TRP A 32 3.89 6.03 0.81
N MET A 33 4.45 5.52 -0.27
CA MET A 33 4.81 6.31 -1.45
C MET A 33 3.65 6.23 -2.43
N SER A 34 2.87 7.32 -2.51
CA SER A 34 1.90 7.53 -3.58
C SER A 34 2.63 7.85 -4.87
N LEU A 35 2.42 7.04 -5.91
CA LEU A 35 3.09 7.18 -7.19
C LEU A 35 2.04 7.37 -8.30
N VAL A 36 2.23 8.44 -9.08
CA VAL A 36 1.40 8.77 -10.25
C VAL A 36 2.30 8.76 -11.49
N GLY A 37 1.97 7.96 -12.49
CA GLY A 37 2.49 8.16 -13.84
C GLY A 37 4.02 8.17 -13.99
N GLN A 38 4.73 7.29 -13.27
CA GLN A 38 6.18 7.05 -13.42
C GLN A 38 7.14 8.07 -12.76
N ASP A 39 6.66 8.96 -11.89
CA ASP A 39 7.49 9.91 -11.12
C ASP A 39 8.31 9.21 -10.01
N CYS A 40 9.23 8.34 -10.43
CA CYS A 40 10.19 7.62 -9.59
C CYS A 40 11.62 8.09 -9.87
N ASP A 41 11.81 9.38 -10.12
CA ASP A 41 13.09 9.95 -10.57
C ASP A 41 14.24 9.81 -9.56
N ASN A 42 13.98 9.52 -8.27
CA ASN A 42 15.03 9.48 -7.24
C ASN A 42 14.76 8.49 -6.08
N GLY A 43 14.34 7.25 -6.35
CA GLY A 43 14.48 6.19 -5.33
C GLY A 43 13.40 5.12 -5.19
N CYS A 44 12.48 4.97 -6.14
CA CYS A 44 11.62 3.78 -6.12
C CYS A 44 12.43 2.57 -6.57
N ASN A 45 12.47 1.52 -5.74
CA ASN A 45 13.03 0.22 -6.14
C ASN A 45 12.05 -0.58 -7.02
N THR A 46 10.83 -0.08 -7.18
CA THR A 46 9.77 -0.65 -8.00
C THR A 46 9.35 0.34 -9.08
N SER A 47 8.99 -0.19 -10.25
CA SER A 47 8.54 0.60 -11.41
C SER A 47 7.55 -0.26 -12.21
N PRO A 48 6.35 -0.52 -11.67
CA PRO A 48 5.28 -1.14 -12.45
C PRO A 48 4.94 -0.29 -13.68
N ASP A 49 4.40 -0.93 -14.71
CA ASP A 49 3.90 -0.28 -15.92
C ASP A 49 2.60 0.46 -15.60
N PRO A 50 2.58 1.81 -15.62
CA PRO A 50 1.38 2.56 -15.27
C PRO A 50 0.19 2.26 -16.18
N ALA A 51 0.41 1.72 -17.40
CA ALA A 51 -0.69 1.35 -18.29
C ALA A 51 -1.46 0.10 -17.83
N GLN A 52 -0.94 -0.64 -16.86
CA GLN A 52 -1.52 -1.89 -16.34
C GLN A 52 -2.07 -1.77 -14.91
N VAL A 53 -1.96 -0.59 -14.29
CA VAL A 53 -2.51 -0.32 -12.95
C VAL A 53 -3.80 0.50 -13.09
N PHE A 54 -4.70 0.37 -12.12
CA PHE A 54 -5.94 1.12 -12.13
C PHE A 54 -5.64 2.61 -12.02
N ASN A 55 -6.30 3.40 -12.87
CA ASN A 55 -6.15 4.86 -12.95
C ASN A 55 -4.69 5.38 -13.08
N HIS A 56 -3.73 4.53 -13.49
CA HIS A 56 -2.31 4.85 -13.59
C HIS A 56 -1.63 5.23 -12.25
N THR A 57 -2.17 4.77 -11.12
CA THR A 57 -1.67 5.07 -9.77
C THR A 57 -1.46 3.80 -8.94
N TRP A 58 -0.57 3.88 -7.95
CA TRP A 58 -0.41 2.84 -6.93
C TRP A 58 0.26 3.42 -5.67
N HIS A 59 0.11 2.71 -4.56
CA HIS A 59 0.78 2.98 -3.29
C HIS A 59 1.81 1.90 -2.98
N ASP A 60 3.07 2.30 -2.81
CA ASP A 60 4.20 1.44 -2.42
C ASP A 60 4.49 1.60 -0.92
N ALA A 61 4.63 0.48 -0.21
CA ALA A 61 5.17 0.45 1.14
C ALA A 61 6.12 -0.73 1.36
N THR A 62 7.14 -0.50 2.19
CA THR A 62 8.08 -1.53 2.64
C THR A 62 8.15 -1.57 4.16
N TYR A 63 7.80 -2.72 4.72
CA TYR A 63 8.05 -3.08 6.10
C TYR A 63 9.42 -3.74 6.21
N ASN A 64 10.26 -3.25 7.12
CA ASN A 64 11.54 -3.84 7.43
C ASN A 64 11.83 -3.66 8.93
N PHE A 65 11.60 -4.72 9.70
CA PHE A 65 11.84 -4.73 11.15
C PHE A 65 13.28 -4.35 11.53
N LYS A 66 14.27 -4.71 10.70
CA LYS A 66 15.69 -4.41 10.93
C LYS A 66 16.07 -3.01 10.42
N GLY A 67 15.20 -2.35 9.65
CA GLY A 67 15.43 -1.05 9.03
C GLY A 67 15.03 0.10 9.96
N SER A 68 15.91 1.10 10.11
CA SER A 68 15.58 2.32 10.84
C SER A 68 14.45 3.06 10.12
N GLY A 69 13.33 3.30 10.80
CA GLY A 69 12.19 4.03 10.22
C GLY A 69 11.37 3.24 9.21
N MET A 70 11.46 1.91 9.19
CA MET A 70 10.53 1.02 8.44
C MET A 70 10.04 -0.16 9.29
N SER A 71 10.30 -0.12 10.61
CA SER A 71 10.01 -1.20 11.55
C SER A 71 8.57 -1.20 12.06
N ALA A 72 7.80 -0.13 11.82
CA ALA A 72 6.37 -0.10 12.11
C ALA A 72 5.62 -0.73 10.92
N PRO A 73 4.58 -1.55 11.13
CA PRO A 73 3.73 -2.03 10.05
C PRO A 73 3.09 -0.87 9.29
N GLN A 74 3.01 -1.00 7.97
CA GLN A 74 2.23 -0.09 7.16
C GLN A 74 0.81 -0.62 7.04
N THR A 75 -0.17 0.23 7.29
CA THR A 75 -1.59 -0.13 7.19
C THR A 75 -2.32 0.80 6.24
N PHE A 76 -3.41 0.31 5.66
CA PHE A 76 -4.47 1.18 5.19
C PHE A 76 -5.80 0.71 5.75
N ALA A 77 -6.66 1.68 6.04
CA ALA A 77 -8.01 1.46 6.54
C ALA A 77 -9.04 2.02 5.56
N PHE A 78 -10.17 1.32 5.42
CA PHE A 78 -11.27 1.71 4.54
C PHE A 78 -12.61 1.34 5.16
N GLN A 79 -13.54 2.29 5.19
CA GLN A 79 -14.91 2.09 5.65
C GLN A 79 -15.86 2.05 4.46
N PHE A 80 -16.75 1.06 4.42
CA PHE A 80 -17.74 0.92 3.36
C PHE A 80 -19.07 0.38 3.88
N ASN A 81 -20.14 0.57 3.12
CA ASN A 81 -21.42 -0.08 3.34
C ASN A 81 -21.69 -1.02 2.16
N GLY A 82 -21.71 -2.32 2.41
CA GLY A 82 -21.75 -3.31 1.35
C GLY A 82 -21.88 -4.76 1.82
N SER A 83 -21.75 -5.68 0.88
CA SER A 83 -21.91 -7.13 1.08
C SER A 83 -20.79 -7.97 0.48
N ALA A 84 -19.75 -7.34 -0.10
CA ALA A 84 -18.53 -8.01 -0.53
C ALA A 84 -17.36 -7.02 -0.57
N LEU A 85 -16.12 -7.53 -0.44
CA LEU A 85 -14.89 -6.75 -0.58
C LEU A 85 -13.80 -7.58 -1.28
N PHE A 86 -13.10 -6.96 -2.22
CA PHE A 86 -11.96 -7.51 -2.93
C PHE A 86 -10.83 -6.47 -2.95
N VAL A 87 -9.60 -6.88 -2.68
CA VAL A 87 -8.42 -6.00 -2.64
C VAL A 87 -7.41 -6.51 -3.66
N TYR A 88 -7.01 -5.61 -4.55
CA TYR A 88 -6.10 -5.88 -5.65
C TYR A 88 -4.83 -5.05 -5.53
N GLY A 89 -3.75 -5.61 -6.05
CA GLY A 89 -2.48 -4.94 -6.14
C GLY A 89 -1.55 -5.61 -7.13
N ILE A 90 -0.29 -5.26 -7.02
CA ILE A 90 0.76 -5.69 -7.94
C ILE A 90 1.72 -6.57 -7.17
N GLN A 91 1.84 -7.83 -7.57
CA GLN A 91 2.81 -8.74 -6.98
C GLN A 91 4.12 -8.62 -7.75
N LEU A 92 5.18 -8.16 -7.09
CA LEU A 92 6.52 -8.14 -7.65
C LEU A 92 7.30 -9.38 -7.19
N SER A 93 7.67 -10.24 -8.14
CA SER A 93 8.25 -11.55 -7.83
C SER A 93 9.54 -11.48 -7.02
N SER A 94 10.30 -10.39 -7.05
CA SER A 94 11.58 -10.27 -6.32
C SER A 94 11.42 -10.02 -4.82
N PHE A 95 10.23 -9.63 -4.37
CA PHE A 95 10.01 -9.22 -2.99
C PHE A 95 9.11 -10.19 -2.25
N GLU A 96 9.36 -10.29 -0.95
CA GLU A 96 8.49 -10.96 -0.01
C GLU A 96 7.27 -10.10 0.31
N MET A 97 6.13 -10.75 0.56
CA MET A 97 4.90 -10.13 1.04
C MET A 97 4.38 -10.95 2.23
N ASP A 98 4.00 -10.27 3.30
CA ASP A 98 3.34 -10.82 4.48
C ASP A 98 2.28 -9.83 4.93
N LEU A 99 1.05 -10.05 4.44
CA LEU A 99 -0.09 -9.18 4.64
C LEU A 99 -1.10 -9.83 5.58
N LEU A 100 -1.60 -9.05 6.54
CA LEU A 100 -2.68 -9.43 7.44
C LEU A 100 -3.91 -8.59 7.15
N PHE A 101 -5.08 -9.23 7.20
CA PHE A 101 -6.36 -8.58 6.93
C PHE A 101 -7.26 -8.65 8.15
N PHE A 102 -7.93 -7.56 8.45
CA PHE A 102 -8.92 -7.47 9.51
C PHE A 102 -10.24 -6.92 8.96
N MET A 103 -11.34 -7.52 9.38
CA MET A 103 -12.70 -7.08 9.09
C MET A 103 -13.40 -6.84 10.42
N ASP A 104 -13.91 -5.63 10.65
CA ASP A 104 -14.60 -5.24 11.87
C ASP A 104 -13.79 -5.57 13.13
N SER A 105 -12.50 -5.22 13.09
CA SER A 105 -11.49 -5.46 14.14
C SER A 105 -11.22 -6.94 14.45
N LYS A 106 -11.62 -7.86 13.57
CA LYS A 106 -11.35 -9.30 13.70
C LYS A 106 -10.42 -9.78 12.58
N PRO A 107 -9.48 -10.70 12.86
CA PRO A 107 -8.67 -11.31 11.81
C PRO A 107 -9.57 -11.96 10.74
N ALA A 108 -9.33 -11.61 9.49
CA ALA A 108 -10.12 -12.03 8.34
C ALA A 108 -9.33 -12.86 7.31
N GLY A 109 -8.00 -12.90 7.44
CA GLY A 109 -7.12 -13.71 6.61
C GLY A 109 -5.71 -13.15 6.55
N ASN A 110 -4.88 -13.78 5.73
CA ASN A 110 -3.54 -13.33 5.40
C ASN A 110 -3.18 -13.65 3.95
N TYR A 111 -2.18 -12.96 3.43
CA TYR A 111 -1.58 -13.23 2.12
C TYR A 111 -0.06 -13.24 2.27
N THR A 112 0.58 -14.33 1.89
CA THR A 112 2.03 -14.46 1.95
C THR A 112 2.61 -14.83 0.59
N PHE A 113 3.74 -14.22 0.25
CA PHE A 113 4.50 -14.51 -0.95
C PHE A 113 5.99 -14.50 -0.59
N PRO A 114 6.74 -15.59 -0.82
CA PRO A 114 8.12 -15.71 -0.34
C PRO A 114 9.16 -14.95 -1.18
N GLY A 115 8.77 -14.34 -2.30
CA GLY A 115 9.71 -13.71 -3.21
C GLY A 115 10.67 -14.69 -3.88
N ASP A 116 11.30 -14.22 -4.95
CA ASP A 116 12.41 -14.84 -5.65
C ASP A 116 13.30 -13.71 -6.18
N SER A 117 14.38 -13.44 -5.45
CA SER A 117 15.36 -12.40 -5.81
C SER A 117 15.97 -12.51 -7.22
N SER A 118 15.81 -13.66 -7.89
CA SER A 118 16.26 -13.86 -9.27
C SER A 118 15.24 -13.42 -10.33
N SER A 119 13.99 -13.11 -9.95
CA SER A 119 12.90 -12.75 -10.84
C SER A 119 12.43 -11.32 -10.60
N THR A 120 12.20 -10.54 -11.67
CA THR A 120 11.77 -9.13 -11.62
C THR A 120 10.40 -8.91 -12.29
N THR A 121 9.57 -9.95 -12.28
CA THR A 121 8.27 -9.97 -12.96
C THR A 121 7.20 -9.31 -12.09
N TYR A 122 6.39 -8.46 -12.72
CA TYR A 122 5.18 -7.89 -12.12
C TYR A 122 3.96 -8.70 -12.55
N THR A 123 3.11 -9.05 -11.59
CA THR A 123 1.78 -9.62 -11.82
C THR A 123 0.74 -8.61 -11.36
N TYR A 124 0.03 -8.00 -12.31
CA TYR A 124 -1.04 -7.02 -12.07
C TYR A 124 -2.35 -7.72 -11.71
N ASP A 125 -3.31 -6.95 -11.18
CA ASP A 125 -4.63 -7.46 -10.74
C ASP A 125 -4.53 -8.67 -9.79
N THR A 126 -3.48 -8.72 -8.98
CA THR A 126 -3.30 -9.81 -8.02
C THR A 126 -4.27 -9.60 -6.86
N SER A 127 -5.19 -10.55 -6.68
CA SER A 127 -6.14 -10.55 -5.56
C SER A 127 -5.41 -10.90 -4.26
N PHE A 128 -5.14 -9.89 -3.42
CA PHE A 128 -4.56 -10.09 -2.09
C PHE A 128 -5.61 -10.55 -1.07
N TYR A 129 -6.82 -10.02 -1.16
CA TYR A 129 -7.94 -10.39 -0.28
C TYR A 129 -9.23 -10.48 -1.09
N ALA A 130 -10.07 -11.48 -0.79
CA ALA A 130 -11.38 -11.65 -1.40
C ALA A 130 -12.37 -12.16 -0.36
N ASN A 131 -13.46 -11.41 -0.20
CA ASN A 131 -14.60 -11.82 0.59
C ASN A 131 -15.89 -11.56 -0.19
N PRO A 132 -16.42 -12.58 -0.90
CA PRO A 132 -17.57 -12.41 -1.78
C PRO A 132 -18.91 -12.36 -1.03
N SER A 133 -18.92 -12.54 0.30
CA SER A 133 -20.15 -12.61 1.09
C SER A 133 -19.94 -12.10 2.51
N LEU A 134 -20.33 -10.86 2.72
CA LEU A 134 -20.46 -10.18 4.00
C LEU A 134 -21.94 -9.98 4.32
N GLN A 135 -22.26 -9.81 5.60
CA GLN A 135 -23.60 -9.39 5.98
C GLN A 135 -23.84 -7.96 5.47
N PRO A 136 -24.94 -7.66 4.75
CA PRO A 136 -25.18 -6.31 4.29
C PRO A 136 -25.12 -5.28 5.43
N GLY A 137 -24.26 -4.27 5.29
CA GLY A 137 -24.13 -3.23 6.29
C GLY A 137 -22.80 -2.48 6.23
N GLU A 138 -22.57 -1.65 7.25
CA GLU A 138 -21.31 -0.93 7.41
C GLU A 138 -20.21 -1.86 7.92
N HIS A 139 -19.04 -1.77 7.28
CA HIS A 139 -17.86 -2.54 7.58
C HIS A 139 -16.62 -1.65 7.68
N PHE A 140 -15.68 -2.09 8.50
CA PHE A 140 -14.35 -1.50 8.61
C PHE A 140 -13.30 -2.54 8.20
N PHE A 141 -12.56 -2.23 7.13
CA PHE A 141 -11.46 -3.05 6.66
C PHE A 141 -10.12 -2.42 7.02
N LEU A 142 -9.19 -3.26 7.47
CA LEU A 142 -7.81 -2.90 7.72
C LEU A 142 -6.89 -3.92 7.04
N LEU A 143 -5.99 -3.44 6.19
CA LEU A 143 -4.84 -4.18 5.70
C LEU A 143 -3.61 -3.79 6.51
N GLN A 144 -2.76 -4.76 6.85
CA GLN A 144 -1.47 -4.54 7.48
C GLN A 144 -0.36 -5.25 6.69
N ASN A 145 0.72 -4.53 6.41
CA ASN A 145 1.95 -5.00 5.81
C ASN A 145 3.02 -5.24 6.90
N GLY A 146 3.48 -6.47 7.05
CA GLY A 146 4.46 -6.88 8.07
C GLY A 146 3.86 -7.18 9.45
N GLN A 147 4.66 -7.78 10.34
CA GLN A 147 4.20 -8.31 11.64
C GLN A 147 4.50 -7.46 12.89
N GLY A 148 5.08 -6.26 12.74
CA GLY A 148 5.25 -5.25 13.80
C GLY A 148 6.30 -5.53 14.86
N ASP A 149 6.33 -6.74 15.41
CA ASP A 149 7.25 -7.15 16.48
C ASP A 149 8.37 -8.07 15.97
N GLY A 150 8.55 -8.14 14.65
CA GLY A 150 9.52 -9.03 14.01
C GLY A 150 9.13 -9.40 12.59
N GLY A 151 9.66 -10.52 12.12
CA GLY A 151 9.37 -11.04 10.78
C GLY A 151 10.35 -10.56 9.70
N GLU A 152 10.11 -11.07 8.49
CA GLU A 152 10.91 -10.73 7.32
C GLU A 152 10.46 -9.40 6.70
N VAL A 153 11.23 -8.95 5.71
CA VAL A 153 10.89 -7.73 4.95
C VAL A 153 9.61 -8.02 4.16
N SER A 154 8.64 -7.11 4.20
CA SER A 154 7.40 -7.25 3.45
C SER A 154 7.16 -6.02 2.59
N HIS A 155 6.92 -6.23 1.31
CA HIS A 155 6.70 -5.18 0.33
C HIS A 155 5.28 -5.27 -0.24
N ILE A 156 4.60 -4.14 -0.35
CA ILE A 156 3.25 -4.07 -0.93
C ILE A 156 3.19 -2.98 -1.99
N LEU A 157 2.57 -3.32 -3.12
CA LEU A 157 2.12 -2.40 -4.14
C LEU A 157 0.58 -2.50 -4.21
N PHE A 158 -0.11 -1.59 -3.53
CA PHE A 158 -1.57 -1.54 -3.51
C PHE A 158 -2.09 -0.68 -4.68
N ASP A 159 -3.13 -1.16 -5.37
CA ASP A 159 -3.64 -0.55 -6.62
C ASP A 159 -5.11 -0.11 -6.46
N TYR A 160 -6.02 -1.03 -6.13
CA TYR A 160 -7.42 -0.68 -5.92
C TYR A 160 -8.16 -1.71 -5.07
N LEU A 161 -9.35 -1.34 -4.61
CA LEU A 161 -10.30 -2.28 -4.02
C LEU A 161 -11.67 -2.18 -4.69
N VAL A 162 -12.47 -3.24 -4.56
CA VAL A 162 -13.84 -3.30 -5.06
C VAL A 162 -14.74 -3.76 -3.94
N TYR A 163 -15.82 -3.02 -3.68
CA TYR A 163 -16.88 -3.48 -2.78
C TYR A 163 -18.23 -3.53 -3.50
N THR A 164 -19.12 -4.40 -3.03
CA THR A 164 -20.48 -4.53 -3.58
C THR A 164 -21.49 -3.86 -2.67
N VAL A 165 -22.37 -3.02 -3.22
CA VAL A 165 -23.47 -2.36 -2.51
C VAL A 165 -24.82 -2.79 -3.08
N GLU A 166 -25.85 -2.84 -2.23
CA GLU A 166 -27.24 -3.05 -2.64
C GLU A 166 -27.88 -1.70 -3.01
N VAL A 167 -28.46 -1.62 -4.20
CA VAL A 167 -29.21 -0.45 -4.68
C VAL A 167 -30.64 -0.86 -4.93
N ASP A 168 -31.58 -0.20 -4.27
CA ASP A 168 -33.02 -0.41 -4.49
C ASP A 168 -33.43 0.16 -5.86
N ASP A 169 -34.09 -0.66 -6.68
CA ASP A 169 -34.56 -0.26 -8.02
C ASP A 169 -35.83 0.63 -7.95
N ASP A 170 -36.37 0.91 -6.75
CA ASP A 170 -37.70 1.50 -6.56
C ASP A 170 -37.78 3.04 -6.66
N ALA A 171 -36.70 3.75 -6.98
CA ALA A 171 -36.73 5.20 -7.18
C ALA A 171 -37.07 5.62 -8.62
N HIS A 172 -38.24 5.22 -9.12
CA HIS A 172 -38.90 5.85 -10.28
C HIS A 172 -39.96 6.89 -9.89
N GLY A 173 -40.00 7.32 -8.63
CA GLY A 173 -40.79 8.46 -8.19
C GLY A 173 -39.98 9.75 -8.29
N GLY A 174 -40.25 10.57 -9.32
CA GLY A 174 -39.67 11.90 -9.44
C GLY A 174 -39.88 12.74 -8.19
N VAL A 175 -38.83 12.94 -7.41
CA VAL A 175 -38.76 13.95 -6.36
C VAL A 175 -37.70 14.95 -6.79
N ASN A 176 -38.19 16.15 -7.12
CA ASN A 176 -37.38 17.36 -7.19
C ASN A 176 -36.77 17.61 -5.80
N THR A 177 -35.61 17.05 -5.53
CA THR A 177 -34.82 17.43 -4.37
C THR A 177 -33.94 18.60 -4.79
N SER A 178 -34.44 19.80 -4.56
CA SER A 178 -33.69 21.04 -4.63
C SER A 178 -32.43 20.95 -3.75
N MET A 179 -31.26 20.88 -4.39
CA MET A 179 -29.98 21.16 -3.74
C MET A 179 -29.96 22.61 -3.23
N PRO A 180 -29.53 22.87 -1.97
CA PRO A 180 -28.97 24.17 -1.62
C PRO A 180 -27.60 24.28 -2.30
N GLY A 181 -27.44 25.35 -3.08
CA GLY A 181 -26.27 25.54 -3.94
C GLY A 181 -24.95 25.64 -3.18
N LEU A 182 -23.92 25.01 -3.75
CA LEU A 182 -22.57 25.56 -3.73
C LEU A 182 -22.20 25.98 -5.14
N SER A 183 -21.98 27.29 -5.27
CA SER A 183 -21.51 27.94 -6.48
C SER A 183 -20.03 27.58 -6.71
N SER A 184 -19.73 26.90 -7.81
CA SER A 184 -18.44 27.02 -8.48
C SER A 184 -18.64 26.98 -9.98
N THR A 185 -18.68 28.20 -10.53
CA THR A 185 -18.57 28.48 -11.95
C THR A 185 -17.19 28.06 -12.43
N SER A 186 -17.10 27.16 -13.41
CA SER A 186 -16.14 27.30 -14.51
C SER A 186 -16.59 26.46 -15.72
N THR A 187 -16.88 27.20 -16.77
CA THR A 187 -17.33 26.78 -18.09
C THR A 187 -16.11 26.42 -18.93
N ALA A 188 -16.10 25.24 -19.54
CA ALA A 188 -15.38 25.02 -20.80
C ALA A 188 -15.99 23.84 -21.57
N THR A 189 -16.82 24.21 -22.53
CA THR A 189 -17.42 23.40 -23.57
C THR A 189 -16.38 23.04 -24.62
N ILE A 190 -16.09 21.77 -24.87
CA ILE A 190 -15.60 21.31 -26.19
C ILE A 190 -16.30 20.00 -26.54
N SER A 191 -17.15 20.10 -27.56
CA SER A 191 -17.75 19.04 -28.34
C SER A 191 -16.73 18.39 -29.27
N SER A 192 -16.71 17.06 -29.39
CA SER A 192 -16.59 16.41 -30.70
C SER A 192 -17.00 14.93 -30.70
N PRO A 193 -17.68 14.46 -31.76
CA PRO A 193 -18.13 13.08 -31.89
C PRO A 193 -17.09 12.24 -32.64
N HIS A 194 -16.78 11.04 -32.13
CA HIS A 194 -16.06 10.03 -32.91
C HIS A 194 -16.89 8.77 -33.10
N THR A 195 -17.01 8.47 -34.38
CA THR A 195 -17.81 7.50 -35.10
C THR A 195 -17.37 6.07 -34.81
N LEU A 196 -18.34 5.20 -34.51
CA LEU A 196 -18.18 3.76 -34.47
C LEU A 196 -17.89 3.22 -35.88
N THR A 197 -16.76 2.53 -36.06
CA THR A 197 -16.51 1.69 -37.24
C THR A 197 -16.44 0.24 -36.80
N ILE A 198 -17.50 -0.50 -37.12
CA ILE A 198 -17.60 -1.96 -37.04
C ILE A 198 -16.92 -2.54 -38.29
N SER A 199 -15.96 -3.45 -38.13
CA SER A 199 -15.52 -4.33 -39.22
C SER A 199 -15.10 -5.71 -38.71
N GLN A 200 -16.09 -6.60 -38.74
CA GLN A 200 -16.07 -8.01 -39.16
C GLN A 200 -14.76 -8.82 -39.13
N THR A 201 -14.84 -9.91 -38.37
CA THR A 201 -14.17 -11.22 -38.50
C THR A 201 -14.12 -11.74 -39.95
N PRO A 202 -13.12 -12.57 -40.34
CA PRO A 202 -13.34 -14.02 -40.18
C PRO A 202 -12.08 -14.93 -40.00
N LYS A 203 -12.34 -16.02 -39.27
CA LYS A 203 -12.05 -17.44 -39.63
C LYS A 203 -10.63 -18.00 -39.47
N ALA A 204 -10.57 -18.98 -38.57
CA ALA A 204 -9.49 -19.92 -38.34
C ALA A 204 -9.13 -20.75 -39.58
N THR A 205 -7.87 -21.16 -39.72
CA THR A 205 -7.47 -22.41 -40.38
C THR A 205 -6.14 -22.89 -39.79
N LEU A 206 -6.21 -24.06 -39.13
CA LEU A 206 -5.08 -24.91 -38.75
C LEU A 206 -4.44 -25.52 -40.00
N THR A 207 -3.12 -25.39 -40.17
CA THR A 207 -2.33 -26.40 -40.89
C THR A 207 -0.84 -26.31 -40.54
N SER A 208 -0.29 -27.41 -40.04
CA SER A 208 1.13 -27.77 -40.02
C SER A 208 1.22 -29.23 -40.49
N PRO A 209 2.38 -29.85 -40.77
CA PRO A 209 3.72 -29.41 -41.28
C PRO A 209 4.03 -30.21 -42.59
N PRO A 210 5.26 -30.63 -43.02
CA PRO A 210 6.66 -30.32 -42.67
C PRO A 210 7.58 -30.02 -43.88
N GLY A 211 8.82 -29.54 -43.64
CA GLY A 211 9.83 -29.46 -44.70
C GLY A 211 11.19 -28.94 -44.26
N ALA A 212 12.15 -29.85 -44.15
CA ALA A 212 13.57 -29.57 -43.92
C ALA A 212 14.24 -28.88 -45.12
N ALA A 213 15.25 -28.03 -44.88
CA ALA A 213 16.60 -28.16 -45.45
C ALA A 213 17.46 -26.90 -45.21
N ALA A 214 18.73 -27.21 -44.95
CA ALA A 214 19.92 -26.36 -44.78
C ALA A 214 20.14 -25.22 -45.77
N SER A 215 20.75 -24.13 -45.27
CA SER A 215 21.90 -23.37 -45.83
C SER A 215 22.01 -22.10 -44.97
N GLY A 216 23.11 -21.79 -44.29
CA GLY A 216 24.48 -21.76 -44.78
C GLY A 216 24.80 -20.31 -45.15
N ASP A 217 24.92 -19.42 -44.17
CA ASP A 217 25.49 -18.10 -44.43
C ASP A 217 26.38 -17.61 -43.27
N LEU A 218 27.63 -17.33 -43.65
CA LEU A 218 28.80 -17.10 -42.82
C LEU A 218 29.00 -15.58 -42.69
N VAL A 219 28.42 -14.96 -41.68
CA VAL A 219 28.63 -13.52 -41.43
C VAL A 219 29.99 -13.30 -40.76
N LYS A 220 30.90 -12.67 -41.50
CA LYS A 220 32.19 -12.19 -41.04
C LYS A 220 32.00 -11.06 -40.02
N VAL A 221 32.27 -11.32 -38.75
CA VAL A 221 32.34 -10.31 -37.68
C VAL A 221 33.79 -9.78 -37.61
N LEU A 222 33.97 -8.50 -37.95
CA LEU A 222 35.18 -7.71 -37.67
C LEU A 222 35.06 -7.07 -36.25
N PRO A 223 36.17 -6.67 -35.61
CA PRO A 223 36.32 -6.71 -34.15
C PRO A 223 35.63 -5.57 -33.40
N VAL A 224 34.72 -5.94 -32.50
CA VAL A 224 34.23 -5.11 -31.39
C VAL A 224 35.31 -5.09 -30.29
N ALA A 225 36.42 -4.41 -30.53
CA ALA A 225 37.51 -4.25 -29.54
C ALA A 225 37.67 -2.81 -29.04
N ILE A 226 36.96 -1.84 -29.64
CA ILE A 226 37.06 -0.42 -29.27
C ILE A 226 36.03 -0.02 -28.19
N SER A 227 35.00 -0.85 -27.96
CA SER A 227 33.91 -0.50 -27.04
C SER A 227 34.31 -0.58 -25.56
N VAL A 228 35.09 -1.60 -25.16
CA VAL A 228 35.37 -1.86 -23.74
C VAL A 228 36.33 -0.83 -23.14
N THR A 229 37.33 -0.37 -23.90
CA THR A 229 38.30 0.63 -23.41
C THR A 229 37.65 2.00 -23.21
N VAL A 230 36.75 2.40 -24.11
CA VAL A 230 35.97 3.65 -23.96
C VAL A 230 35.03 3.55 -22.77
N LEU A 231 34.35 2.41 -22.59
CA LEU A 231 33.45 2.21 -21.45
C LEU A 231 34.18 2.29 -20.10
N LEU A 232 35.37 1.68 -19.99
CA LEU A 232 36.18 1.74 -18.76
C LEU A 232 36.72 3.15 -18.49
N ALA A 233 37.05 3.92 -19.53
CA ALA A 233 37.47 5.32 -19.38
C ALA A 233 36.31 6.21 -18.86
N VAL A 234 35.08 5.97 -19.33
CA VAL A 234 33.89 6.70 -18.87
C VAL A 234 33.56 6.35 -17.42
N ILE A 235 33.60 5.07 -17.05
CA ILE A 235 33.34 4.63 -15.68
C ILE A 235 34.37 5.21 -14.70
N THR A 236 35.65 5.19 -15.06
CA THR A 236 36.71 5.75 -14.19
C THR A 236 36.58 7.26 -14.01
N LEU A 237 36.23 8.00 -15.06
CA LEU A 237 35.94 9.43 -14.98
C LEU A 237 34.72 9.71 -14.09
N PHE A 238 33.65 8.94 -14.24
CA PHE A 238 32.44 9.09 -13.44
C PHE A 238 32.70 8.86 -11.95
N LEU A 239 33.41 7.78 -11.60
CA LEU A 239 33.80 7.48 -10.21
C LEU A 239 34.71 8.57 -9.61
N TRP A 240 35.60 9.16 -10.41
CA TRP A 240 36.44 10.27 -9.98
C TRP A 240 35.62 11.53 -9.68
N LEU A 241 34.62 11.85 -10.50
CA LEU A 241 33.72 12.99 -10.28
C LEU A 241 32.85 12.80 -9.03
N LEU A 242 32.36 11.58 -8.77
CA LEU A 242 31.62 11.26 -7.54
C LEU A 242 32.49 11.45 -6.29
N ARG A 243 33.74 10.97 -6.32
CA ARG A 243 34.69 11.15 -5.22
C ARG A 243 35.00 12.62 -4.93
N ARG A 244 35.12 13.44 -5.98
CA ARG A 244 35.38 14.88 -5.81
C ARG A 244 34.23 15.61 -5.14
N LYS A 245 32.98 15.18 -5.34
CA LYS A 245 31.82 15.76 -4.65
C LYS A 245 31.82 15.47 -3.14
N HIS A 246 32.27 14.29 -2.72
CA HIS A 246 32.34 13.94 -1.30
C HIS A 246 33.48 14.61 -0.52
N ALA A 247 34.55 15.05 -1.19
CA ALA A 247 35.70 15.66 -0.52
C ALA A 247 35.47 17.12 -0.03
N THR A 248 34.28 17.70 -0.25
CA THR A 248 34.00 19.10 0.11
C THR A 248 33.16 19.23 1.39
N ALA A 249 32.93 18.15 2.12
CA ALA A 249 32.02 18.13 3.27
C ALA A 249 32.70 17.74 4.59
N GLU A 250 33.84 18.32 4.94
CA GLU A 250 34.27 18.41 6.35
C GLU A 250 35.10 19.66 6.56
N THR A 251 34.59 20.63 7.34
CA THR A 251 35.26 21.25 8.50
C THR A 251 34.27 22.25 9.13
N VAL A 252 33.45 21.81 10.08
CA VAL A 252 32.79 22.70 11.05
C VAL A 252 33.49 22.48 12.40
N PRO A 253 34.13 23.50 13.01
CA PRO A 253 34.85 23.35 14.26
C PRO A 253 33.87 23.15 15.42
N ASN A 254 33.94 21.98 16.05
CA ASN A 254 33.14 21.62 17.22
C ASN A 254 33.69 22.36 18.46
N THR A 255 32.94 23.35 18.95
CA THR A 255 33.30 24.12 20.15
C THR A 255 32.43 23.64 21.31
N HIS A 256 33.01 22.81 22.18
CA HIS A 256 32.37 22.31 23.40
C HIS A 256 32.34 23.38 24.51
N PRO A 257 31.21 23.61 25.20
CA PRO A 257 31.20 24.12 26.56
C PRO A 257 31.22 22.97 27.57
N ARG A 258 32.26 22.98 28.40
CA ARG A 258 32.55 22.05 29.50
C ARG A 258 31.73 22.45 30.74
N THR A 259 30.62 21.77 31.02
CA THR A 259 29.90 21.95 32.29
C THR A 259 30.46 21.00 33.35
N ARG A 260 31.10 21.58 34.36
CA ARG A 260 31.51 20.88 35.60
C ARG A 260 30.27 20.48 36.39
N ILE A 261 30.09 19.19 36.65
CA ILE A 261 29.18 18.70 37.70
C ILE A 261 30.04 18.41 38.93
N SER A 262 29.74 19.13 40.01
CA SER A 262 30.31 18.90 41.34
C SER A 262 29.77 17.61 41.93
N MET A 263 30.68 16.72 42.37
CA MET A 263 30.38 15.57 43.21
C MET A 263 30.12 16.02 44.66
N LEU A 264 29.08 15.47 45.29
CA LEU A 264 28.85 15.44 46.73
C LEU A 264 28.30 14.04 47.10
N PRO A 265 28.45 13.59 48.36
CA PRO A 265 28.97 12.27 48.66
C PRO A 265 27.88 11.25 49.04
N LEU A 266 28.30 9.99 48.92
CA LEU A 266 27.66 8.76 49.35
C LEU A 266 27.34 8.81 50.86
N GLU A 267 26.07 8.63 51.23
CA GLU A 267 25.68 8.28 52.60
C GLU A 267 24.77 7.05 52.57
N ALA A 268 25.19 6.02 53.29
CA ALA A 268 24.57 4.72 53.36
C ALA A 268 23.73 4.61 54.64
N SER A 269 22.48 4.15 54.52
CA SER A 269 21.72 3.62 55.67
C SER A 269 20.54 2.74 55.25
N GLN A 270 20.77 1.44 55.40
CA GLN A 270 19.93 0.39 56.03
C GLN A 270 18.50 0.03 55.54
N PRO A 271 18.12 -1.26 55.64
CA PRO A 271 16.84 -1.80 55.18
C PRO A 271 15.78 -1.85 56.29
N LEU A 272 14.50 -1.60 55.96
CA LEU A 272 13.37 -1.83 56.86
C LEU A 272 12.21 -2.54 56.14
N SER A 273 11.97 -3.75 56.66
CA SER A 273 10.67 -4.39 56.99
C SER A 273 9.52 -4.33 55.98
N VAL A 274 9.22 -5.50 55.42
CA VAL A 274 7.95 -5.85 54.77
C VAL A 274 6.84 -5.91 55.82
N GLY A 275 5.91 -4.96 55.75
CA GLY A 275 4.65 -4.95 56.50
C GLY A 275 3.47 -5.25 55.57
N SER A 276 2.88 -6.42 55.75
CA SER A 276 1.62 -6.84 55.14
C SER A 276 0.46 -6.04 55.73
N ILE A 277 -0.29 -5.30 54.90
CA ILE A 277 -1.56 -4.67 55.28
C ILE A 277 -2.53 -4.76 54.07
N SER A 278 -3.53 -5.62 54.23
CA SER A 278 -4.83 -5.56 53.54
C SER A 278 -5.57 -4.29 53.99
N PRO A 279 -6.32 -3.59 53.12
CA PRO A 279 -7.78 -3.65 53.30
C PRO A 279 -8.60 -3.48 52.01
N GLU A 280 -9.66 -4.30 51.95
CA GLU A 280 -11.08 -3.92 51.92
C GLU A 280 -11.54 -2.62 51.20
N VAL A 281 -12.53 -2.85 50.34
CA VAL A 281 -13.27 -1.97 49.41
C VAL A 281 -14.03 -0.84 50.12
N PRO A 282 -14.25 0.31 49.43
CA PRO A 282 -15.64 0.75 49.31
C PRO A 282 -16.01 1.25 47.91
N HIS A 283 -17.21 0.85 47.49
CA HIS A 283 -17.94 1.39 46.35
C HIS A 283 -18.14 2.91 46.48
N ARG A 284 -17.86 3.65 45.39
CA ARG A 284 -18.48 4.96 45.17
C ARG A 284 -18.64 5.24 43.67
N ALA A 285 -19.89 5.48 43.28
CA ALA A 285 -20.29 5.97 41.97
C ALA A 285 -19.97 7.48 41.84
N PHE A 286 -19.46 7.90 40.68
CA PHE A 286 -19.61 9.24 40.10
C PHE A 286 -19.14 9.17 38.62
N THR A 287 -20.05 9.20 37.64
CA THR A 287 -20.39 10.33 36.76
C THR A 287 -19.26 10.79 35.82
N GLN A 288 -19.36 10.30 34.57
CA GLN A 288 -19.19 11.03 33.29
C GLN A 288 -18.00 11.99 33.14
N PHE A 289 -16.95 11.51 32.46
CA PHE A 289 -16.13 12.32 31.55
C PHE A 289 -15.87 11.49 30.29
N THR A 290 -16.41 11.96 29.17
CA THR A 290 -16.05 11.56 27.81
C THR A 290 -14.71 12.19 27.48
N GLU A 291 -13.66 11.38 27.43
CA GLU A 291 -12.34 11.80 26.95
C GLU A 291 -11.85 10.74 25.96
N PHE A 292 -11.33 11.24 24.84
CA PHE A 292 -10.93 10.48 23.66
C PHE A 292 -9.94 9.37 24.04
N GLY A 293 -10.33 8.12 23.80
CA GLY A 293 -9.48 6.97 24.02
C GLY A 293 -8.42 6.87 22.92
N GLU A 294 -7.15 6.92 23.32
CA GLU A 294 -6.08 6.35 22.55
C GLU A 294 -6.28 4.83 22.39
N PRO A 295 -5.92 4.23 21.24
CA PRO A 295 -5.95 2.78 21.10
C PRO A 295 -4.82 2.15 21.92
N VAL A 296 -5.20 1.54 23.05
CA VAL A 296 -4.34 0.62 23.79
C VAL A 296 -4.25 -0.68 23.00
N TYR A 297 -3.11 -0.91 22.34
CA TYR A 297 -2.75 -2.24 21.85
C TYR A 297 -2.49 -3.15 23.06
N GLN A 298 -3.46 -4.01 23.40
CA GLN A 298 -3.23 -5.09 24.36
C GLN A 298 -2.56 -6.27 23.64
N TYR A 299 -1.30 -6.51 24.00
CA TYR A 299 -0.51 -7.66 23.60
C TYR A 299 -1.11 -8.97 24.14
N LEU A 300 -1.52 -9.86 23.24
CA LEU A 300 -1.81 -11.26 23.56
C LEU A 300 -0.49 -12.04 23.51
N THR A 301 0.18 -12.17 24.65
CA THR A 301 1.23 -13.18 24.82
C THR A 301 0.58 -14.54 25.00
N VAL A 302 0.70 -15.41 23.98
CA VAL A 302 0.39 -16.84 24.09
C VAL A 302 1.62 -17.54 24.66
N SER A 303 1.45 -18.15 25.84
CA SER A 303 2.39 -19.07 26.49
C SER A 303 2.09 -20.52 26.11
#